data_AF-A0A1A8WKK9-F1
#
_entry.id   AF-A0A1A8WKK9-F1
#
_cell.length_a   1.000
_cell.length_b   1.000
_cell.length_c   1.000
_cell.angle_alpha   90.00
_cell.angle_beta   90.00
_cell.angle_gamma   90.00
#
_symmetry.space_group_name_H-M   'P 1'
#
loop_
_entity.id
_entity.type
_entity.pdbx_description
1 polymer ?
#
loop_
_entity_poly.entity_id
_entity_poly.type
_entity_poly.pdbx_seq_one_letter_code
_entity_poly.pdbx_strand_id
1 'polypeptide(L)'
;MKNEKIKLVSFEGDEFIVDKYTASMSTVIMNILEVMTAEEDTIPLPNIKTQILKKIIEYMEYHIHNPADEIPKPLITSNLQDVVSSWDYDFVNTDKETLYELIEASNYLDIKPLLDLTCGKIASMMKDKTTEEIRAEFDIVNDFTREEEKQKIDGVETFEKGAHSPSQCAHLFTTGEKTPIRRRERGSPVYSHPQVHSICPYE
;
A
#
# COMPACT_ATOMS: atom_id res chain seq x y z
N MET A 1 24.77 -17.46 -15.65
CA MET A 1 24.65 -16.03 -15.24
C MET A 1 25.50 -15.87 -14.00
N LYS A 2 26.38 -14.86 -13.91
CA LYS A 2 27.15 -14.65 -12.68
C LYS A 2 26.15 -14.25 -11.59
N ASN A 3 26.09 -15.01 -10.50
CA ASN A 3 25.40 -14.58 -9.28
C ASN A 3 26.26 -13.48 -8.66
N GLU A 4 26.10 -12.26 -9.18
CA GLU A 4 26.60 -11.07 -8.50
C GLU A 4 25.78 -10.88 -7.24
N LYS A 5 26.46 -10.72 -6.11
CA LYS A 5 25.86 -10.57 -4.79
C LYS A 5 25.97 -9.13 -4.35
N ILE A 6 24.99 -8.68 -3.59
CA ILE A 6 24.98 -7.37 -2.94
C ILE A 6 24.76 -7.55 -1.45
N LYS A 7 25.14 -6.53 -0.70
CA LYS A 7 24.99 -6.48 0.74
C LYS A 7 23.89 -5.50 1.10
N LEU A 8 22.82 -5.98 1.72
CA LEU A 8 21.78 -5.15 2.33
C LEU A 8 22.09 -4.99 3.81
N VAL A 9 22.04 -3.78 4.34
CA VAL A 9 22.31 -3.49 5.76
C VAL A 9 21.04 -3.03 6.43
N SER A 10 20.61 -3.71 7.49
CA SER A 10 19.41 -3.33 8.25
C SER A 10 19.62 -2.04 9.04
N PHE A 11 18.55 -1.51 9.64
CA PHE A 11 18.61 -0.41 10.58
C PHE A 11 19.57 -0.66 11.76
N GLU A 12 19.65 -1.90 12.22
CA GLU A 12 20.48 -2.30 13.36
C GLU A 12 21.95 -2.53 12.96
N GLY A 13 22.27 -2.41 11.67
CA GLY A 13 23.61 -2.60 11.13
C GLY A 13 23.94 -4.05 10.73
N ASP A 14 22.97 -4.95 10.79
CA ASP A 14 23.17 -6.34 10.38
C ASP A 14 23.22 -6.45 8.86
N GLU A 15 24.20 -7.21 8.36
CA GLU A 15 24.48 -7.33 6.94
C GLU A 15 23.90 -8.63 6.36
N PHE A 16 23.25 -8.53 5.21
CA PHE A 16 22.64 -9.64 4.47
C PHE A 16 23.18 -9.68 3.06
N ILE A 17 23.74 -10.83 2.67
CA ILE A 17 24.26 -11.03 1.32
C ILE A 17 23.18 -11.70 0.48
N VAL A 18 22.70 -11.00 -0.55
CA VAL A 18 21.60 -11.44 -1.42
C VAL A 18 22.05 -11.37 -2.87
N ASP A 19 21.57 -12.28 -3.72
CA ASP A 19 21.84 -12.23 -5.15
C ASP A 19 21.17 -10.99 -5.78
N LYS A 20 21.87 -10.27 -6.66
CA LYS A 20 21.32 -9.08 -7.36
C LYS A 20 20.00 -9.39 -8.06
N TYR A 21 19.88 -10.58 -8.62
CA TYR A 21 18.66 -11.01 -9.31
C TYR A 21 17.48 -11.13 -8.34
N THR A 22 17.69 -11.71 -7.15
CA THR A 22 16.67 -11.76 -6.09
C THR A 22 16.32 -10.36 -5.58
N ALA A 23 17.34 -9.54 -5.33
CA ALA A 23 17.15 -8.19 -4.85
C ALA A 23 16.41 -7.28 -5.86
N SER A 24 16.49 -7.59 -7.16
CA SER A 24 15.80 -6.86 -8.23
C SER A 24 14.27 -6.99 -8.20
N MET A 25 13.71 -7.88 -7.37
CA MET A 25 12.27 -7.91 -7.09
C MET A 25 11.76 -6.61 -6.45
N SER A 26 12.63 -5.90 -5.72
CA SER A 26 12.34 -4.56 -5.22
C SER A 26 12.66 -3.54 -6.31
N THR A 27 11.66 -2.76 -6.71
CA THR A 27 11.87 -1.65 -7.66
C THR A 27 12.88 -0.64 -7.11
N VAL A 28 12.84 -0.37 -5.81
CA VAL A 28 13.77 0.58 -5.16
C VAL A 28 15.19 0.07 -5.22
N ILE A 29 15.44 -1.19 -4.84
CA ILE A 29 16.78 -1.76 -4.90
C ILE A 29 17.26 -1.85 -6.34
N MET A 30 16.41 -2.25 -7.28
CA MET A 30 16.73 -2.26 -8.71
C MET A 30 17.21 -0.89 -9.22
N ASN A 31 16.46 0.18 -8.93
CA ASN A 31 16.82 1.54 -9.33
C ASN A 31 18.14 1.99 -8.68
N ILE A 32 18.41 1.59 -7.44
CA ILE A 32 19.69 1.86 -6.78
C ILE A 32 20.82 1.13 -7.52
N LEU A 33 20.66 -0.16 -7.83
CA LEU A 33 21.66 -0.97 -8.54
C LEU A 33 22.02 -0.42 -9.93
N GLU A 34 21.08 0.24 -10.62
CA GLU A 34 21.34 0.88 -11.92
C GLU A 34 22.25 2.11 -11.83
N VAL A 35 22.26 2.79 -10.68
CA VAL A 35 23.04 4.01 -10.43
C VAL A 35 24.36 3.71 -9.70
N MET A 36 24.44 2.58 -9.00
CA MET A 36 25.63 2.16 -8.27
C MET A 36 26.82 1.90 -9.19
N THR A 37 28.01 2.24 -8.71
CA THR A 37 29.29 1.94 -9.40
C THR A 37 29.80 0.56 -8.99
N ALA A 38 30.71 -0.02 -9.78
CA ALA A 38 31.27 -1.36 -9.51
C ALA A 38 32.09 -1.48 -8.21
N GLU A 39 32.31 -0.38 -7.48
CA GLU A 39 33.03 -0.36 -6.20
C GLU A 39 32.07 -0.32 -4.99
N GLU A 40 30.77 -0.08 -5.22
CA GLU A 40 29.74 -0.01 -4.18
C GLU A 40 28.79 -1.22 -4.29
N ASP A 41 28.96 -2.20 -3.40
CA ASP A 41 28.09 -3.38 -3.34
C ASP A 41 27.16 -3.37 -2.10
N THR A 42 27.12 -2.28 -1.35
CA THR A 42 26.39 -2.18 -0.07
C THR A 42 25.25 -1.17 -0.13
N ILE A 43 24.04 -1.60 0.23
CA ILE A 43 22.82 -0.78 0.26
C ILE A 43 22.32 -0.71 1.71
N PRO A 44 22.39 0.45 2.37
CA PRO A 44 21.83 0.64 3.70
C PRO A 44 20.30 0.85 3.65
N LEU A 45 19.59 0.16 4.56
CA LEU A 45 18.13 0.21 4.70
C LEU A 45 17.77 0.70 6.12
N PRO A 46 17.89 2.02 6.39
CA PRO A 46 17.80 2.57 7.74
C PRO A 46 16.40 2.50 8.38
N ASN A 47 15.36 2.14 7.63
CA ASN A 47 14.00 2.07 8.15
C ASN A 47 13.49 0.63 8.32
N ILE A 48 14.36 -0.37 8.13
CA ILE A 48 13.96 -1.78 8.17
C ILE A 48 14.74 -2.50 9.26
N LYS A 49 14.03 -3.00 10.27
CA LYS A 49 14.60 -3.85 11.33
C LYS A 49 15.15 -5.15 10.74
N THR A 50 16.12 -5.76 11.41
CA THR A 50 16.77 -7.00 10.94
C THR A 50 15.79 -8.14 10.75
N GLN A 51 14.84 -8.33 11.67
CA GLN A 51 13.86 -9.44 11.58
C GLN A 51 12.95 -9.27 10.36
N ILE A 52 12.55 -8.05 10.07
CA ILE A 52 11.70 -7.73 8.91
C ILE A 52 12.49 -7.89 7.62
N LEU A 53 13.74 -7.41 7.58
CA LEU A 53 14.61 -7.60 6.42
C LEU A 53 14.84 -9.08 6.12
N LYS A 54 15.06 -9.92 7.15
CA LYS A 54 15.15 -11.38 7.00
C LYS A 54 13.91 -11.98 6.34
N LYS A 55 12.71 -11.62 6.81
CA LYS A 55 11.45 -12.11 6.21
C LYS A 55 11.26 -11.63 4.77
N ILE A 56 11.64 -10.39 4.46
CA ILE A 56 11.56 -9.87 3.09
C ILE A 56 12.51 -10.62 2.17
N ILE A 57 13.72 -10.92 2.62
CA ILE A 57 14.69 -11.71 1.84
C ILE A 57 14.16 -13.12 1.60
N GLU A 58 13.63 -13.78 2.63
CA GLU A 58 12.97 -15.09 2.51
C GLU A 58 11.84 -15.07 1.47
N TYR A 59 11.01 -14.03 1.48
CA TYR A 59 9.96 -13.82 0.50
C TYR A 59 10.52 -13.68 -0.93
N MET A 60 11.52 -12.83 -1.11
CA MET A 60 12.11 -12.63 -2.44
C MET A 60 12.77 -13.92 -2.97
N GLU A 61 13.48 -14.67 -2.11
CA GLU A 61 14.11 -15.94 -2.48
C GLU A 61 13.10 -17.02 -2.88
N TYR A 62 11.93 -17.05 -2.24
CA TYR A 62 10.87 -17.98 -2.62
C TYR A 62 10.19 -17.57 -3.93
N HIS A 63 9.81 -16.29 -4.07
CA HIS A 63 8.98 -15.82 -5.19
C HIS A 63 9.75 -15.55 -6.48
N ILE A 64 11.08 -15.56 -6.45
CA ILE A 64 11.88 -15.54 -7.67
C ILE A 64 11.67 -16.79 -8.53
N HIS A 65 11.34 -17.92 -7.90
CA HIS A 65 11.07 -19.20 -8.55
C HIS A 65 9.59 -19.55 -8.56
N ASN A 66 8.79 -18.89 -7.71
CA ASN A 66 7.37 -19.13 -7.54
C ASN A 66 6.62 -17.79 -7.60
N PRO A 67 6.28 -17.27 -8.79
CA PRO A 67 5.57 -15.99 -8.91
C PRO A 67 4.31 -15.98 -8.04
N ALA A 68 4.11 -14.89 -7.28
CA ALA A 68 2.95 -14.75 -6.41
C ALA A 68 1.65 -14.69 -7.22
N ASP A 69 0.59 -15.30 -6.67
CA ASP A 69 -0.74 -15.27 -7.27
C ASP A 69 -1.38 -13.87 -7.13
N GLU A 70 -2.20 -13.49 -8.12
CA GLU A 70 -2.93 -12.23 -8.06
C GLU A 70 -4.10 -12.35 -7.07
N ILE A 71 -4.07 -11.49 -6.04
CA ILE A 71 -5.12 -11.48 -5.02
C ILE A 71 -6.30 -10.64 -5.53
N PRO A 72 -7.53 -11.19 -5.56
CA PRO A 72 -8.70 -10.45 -6.04
C PRO A 72 -9.02 -9.26 -5.12
N LYS A 73 -9.30 -8.11 -5.74
CA LYS A 73 -9.68 -6.86 -5.07
C LYS A 73 -11.06 -6.42 -5.59
N PRO A 74 -12.12 -6.41 -4.76
CA PRO A 74 -12.15 -6.76 -3.34
C PRO A 74 -12.00 -8.27 -3.08
N LEU A 75 -11.57 -8.63 -1.87
CA LEU A 75 -11.46 -10.02 -1.44
C LEU A 75 -12.81 -10.74 -1.53
N ILE A 76 -12.82 -11.94 -2.12
CA ILE A 76 -14.03 -12.74 -2.35
C ILE A 76 -14.44 -13.52 -1.10
N THR A 77 -13.48 -13.92 -0.27
CA THR A 77 -13.66 -14.73 0.96
C THR A 77 -12.93 -14.10 2.14
N SER A 78 -13.38 -14.37 3.36
CA SER A 78 -12.73 -13.96 4.61
C SER A 78 -11.54 -14.87 4.96
N ASN A 79 -11.43 -16.06 4.36
CA ASN A 79 -10.28 -16.93 4.53
C ASN A 79 -9.23 -16.68 3.44
N LEU A 80 -8.10 -16.07 3.82
CA LEU A 80 -7.01 -15.78 2.88
C LEU A 80 -6.45 -17.05 2.23
N GLN A 81 -6.45 -18.20 2.92
CA GLN A 81 -5.91 -19.46 2.40
C GLN A 81 -6.59 -19.94 1.11
N ASP A 82 -7.83 -19.52 0.87
CA ASP A 82 -8.58 -19.88 -0.33
C ASP A 82 -8.14 -19.10 -1.59
N VAL A 83 -7.37 -18.02 -1.41
CA VAL A 83 -6.96 -17.10 -2.50
C VAL A 83 -5.46 -16.99 -2.70
N VAL A 84 -4.64 -17.53 -1.78
CA VAL A 84 -3.17 -17.53 -1.89
C VAL A 84 -2.61 -18.93 -1.70
N SER A 85 -1.35 -19.12 -2.09
CA SER A 85 -0.63 -20.36 -1.84
C SER A 85 -0.50 -20.67 -0.34
N SER A 86 -0.33 -21.95 0.01
CA SER A 86 -0.13 -22.32 1.42
C SER A 86 1.12 -21.69 2.02
N TRP A 87 2.17 -21.52 1.22
CA TRP A 87 3.41 -20.86 1.65
C TRP A 87 3.16 -19.39 1.99
N ASP A 88 2.45 -18.67 1.11
CA ASP A 88 2.08 -17.27 1.31
C ASP A 88 1.23 -17.09 2.57
N TYR A 89 0.25 -17.98 2.76
CA TYR A 89 -0.60 -17.98 3.94
C TYR A 89 0.21 -18.14 5.23
N ASP A 90 1.12 -19.11 5.28
CA ASP A 90 1.97 -19.37 6.44
C ASP A 90 2.96 -18.21 6.68
N PHE A 91 3.50 -17.62 5.61
CA PHE A 91 4.44 -16.50 5.67
C PHE A 91 3.84 -15.26 6.36
N VAL A 92 2.60 -14.89 6.01
CA VAL A 92 1.87 -13.77 6.64
C VAL A 92 1.08 -14.15 7.89
N ASN A 93 1.11 -15.42 8.30
CA ASN A 93 0.53 -15.86 9.56
C ASN A 93 1.46 -15.54 10.75
N THR A 94 1.67 -14.25 10.97
CA THR A 94 2.50 -13.68 12.03
C THR A 94 1.66 -12.75 12.91
N ASP A 95 2.23 -12.25 13.99
CA ASP A 95 1.62 -11.22 14.83
C ASP A 95 1.35 -9.91 14.07
N LYS A 96 0.37 -9.13 14.56
CA LYS A 96 -0.07 -7.87 13.92
C LYS A 96 1.07 -6.85 13.81
N GLU A 97 1.95 -6.77 14.81
CA GLU A 97 3.07 -5.82 14.82
C GLU A 97 4.03 -6.12 13.66
N THR A 98 4.49 -7.37 13.55
CA THR A 98 5.32 -7.82 12.42
C THR A 98 4.62 -7.61 11.08
N LEU A 99 3.30 -7.84 11.01
CA LEU A 99 2.53 -7.63 9.78
C LEU A 99 2.51 -6.14 9.36
N TYR A 100 2.36 -5.21 10.31
CA TYR A 100 2.43 -3.78 10.02
C TYR A 100 3.81 -3.34 9.56
N GLU A 101 4.86 -3.84 10.21
CA GLU A 101 6.23 -3.54 9.78
C GLU A 101 6.53 -4.12 8.39
N LEU A 102 6.00 -5.31 8.07
CA LEU A 102 6.09 -5.87 6.73
C LEU A 102 5.36 -5.00 5.70
N ILE A 103 4.17 -4.46 6.01
CA ILE A 103 3.45 -3.53 5.12
C ILE A 103 4.29 -2.29 4.85
N GLU A 104 4.81 -1.66 5.90
CA GLU A 104 5.62 -0.43 5.78
C GLU A 104 6.89 -0.67 4.97
N ALA A 105 7.62 -1.74 5.28
CA ALA A 105 8.85 -2.10 4.58
C ALA A 105 8.61 -2.50 3.12
N SER A 106 7.52 -3.22 2.83
CA SER A 106 7.15 -3.62 1.47
C SER A 106 6.78 -2.41 0.60
N ASN A 107 6.05 -1.45 1.19
CA ASN A 107 5.76 -0.18 0.54
C ASN A 107 7.03 0.66 0.32
N TYR A 108 7.93 0.70 1.30
CA TYR A 108 9.21 1.40 1.19
C TYR A 108 10.11 0.81 0.09
N LEU A 109 10.18 -0.52 -0.03
CA LEU A 109 10.97 -1.21 -1.05
C LEU A 109 10.24 -1.35 -2.40
N ASP A 110 8.97 -0.92 -2.50
CA ASP A 110 8.08 -1.13 -3.64
C ASP A 110 8.03 -2.59 -4.13
N ILE A 111 7.79 -3.52 -3.20
CA ILE A 111 7.56 -4.94 -3.52
C ILE A 111 6.04 -5.17 -3.57
N LYS A 112 5.42 -4.88 -4.72
CA LYS A 112 3.96 -4.90 -4.88
C LYS A 112 3.30 -6.23 -4.50
N PRO A 113 3.81 -7.42 -4.89
CA PRO A 113 3.18 -8.68 -4.51
C PRO A 113 3.15 -8.91 -3.00
N LEU A 114 4.21 -8.52 -2.29
CA LEU A 114 4.29 -8.63 -0.83
C LEU A 114 3.36 -7.63 -0.13
N LEU A 115 3.27 -6.40 -0.67
CA LEU A 115 2.33 -5.40 -0.18
C LEU A 115 0.88 -5.86 -0.36
N ASP A 116 0.56 -6.46 -1.50
CA ASP A 116 -0.79 -6.98 -1.77
C ASP A 116 -1.13 -8.17 -0.86
N LEU A 117 -0.17 -9.08 -0.63
CA LEU A 117 -0.34 -10.22 0.27
C LEU A 117 -0.62 -9.78 1.72
N THR A 118 0.17 -8.85 2.23
CA THR A 118 0.01 -8.32 3.59
C THR A 118 -1.27 -7.49 3.75
N CYS A 119 -1.63 -6.66 2.75
CA CYS A 119 -2.92 -5.98 2.69
C CYS A 119 -4.09 -6.98 2.65
N GLY A 120 -3.95 -8.06 1.87
CA GLY A 120 -4.92 -9.13 1.77
C GLY A 120 -5.18 -9.79 3.13
N LYS A 121 -4.14 -10.05 3.93
CA LYS A 121 -4.26 -10.59 5.28
C LYS A 121 -5.04 -9.65 6.22
N ILE A 122 -4.73 -8.35 6.22
CA ILE A 122 -5.47 -7.39 7.04
C ILE A 122 -6.94 -7.30 6.60
N ALA A 123 -7.18 -7.24 5.29
CA ALA A 123 -8.53 -7.18 4.76
C ALA A 123 -9.33 -8.46 5.06
N SER A 124 -8.70 -9.63 5.08
CA SER A 124 -9.33 -10.89 5.49
C SER A 124 -9.71 -10.90 6.97
N MET A 125 -8.92 -10.25 7.83
CA MET A 125 -9.23 -10.08 9.26
C MET A 125 -10.38 -9.11 9.53
N MET A 126 -10.65 -8.19 8.62
CA MET A 126 -11.75 -7.22 8.73
C MET A 126 -13.05 -7.73 8.10
N LYS A 127 -12.93 -8.63 7.12
CA LYS A 127 -14.07 -9.12 6.37
C LYS A 127 -15.02 -9.93 7.26
N ASP A 128 -16.32 -9.74 7.03
CA ASP A 128 -17.43 -10.37 7.76
C ASP A 128 -17.48 -10.07 9.28
N LYS A 129 -16.62 -9.17 9.80
CA LYS A 129 -16.67 -8.68 11.18
C LYS A 129 -17.51 -7.40 11.31
N THR A 130 -18.14 -7.22 12.46
CA THR A 130 -18.84 -5.95 12.76
C THR A 130 -17.85 -4.82 13.06
N THR A 131 -18.31 -3.57 12.99
CA THR A 131 -17.50 -2.40 13.33
C THR A 131 -16.93 -2.50 14.76
N GLU A 132 -17.70 -3.02 15.72
CA GLU A 132 -17.28 -3.21 17.10
C GLU A 132 -16.19 -4.28 17.23
N GLU A 133 -16.33 -5.39 16.51
CA GLU A 133 -15.33 -6.45 16.48
C GLU A 133 -14.03 -5.99 15.83
N ILE A 134 -14.10 -5.21 14.74
CA ILE A 134 -12.93 -4.60 14.10
C ILE A 134 -12.25 -3.63 15.08
N ARG A 135 -13.02 -2.78 15.77
CA ARG A 135 -12.45 -1.87 16.77
C ARG A 135 -11.74 -2.61 17.90
N ALA A 136 -12.34 -3.68 18.40
CA ALA A 136 -11.71 -4.52 19.43
C ALA A 136 -10.46 -5.25 18.91
N GLU A 137 -10.52 -5.80 17.70
CA GLU A 137 -9.40 -6.51 17.07
C GLU A 137 -8.19 -5.61 16.83
N PHE A 138 -8.42 -4.35 16.45
CA PHE A 138 -7.37 -3.40 16.09
C PHE A 138 -7.11 -2.34 17.17
N ASP A 139 -7.65 -2.54 18.38
CA ASP A 139 -7.49 -1.63 19.53
C ASP A 139 -7.85 -0.17 19.21
N ILE A 140 -8.90 0.03 18.39
CA ILE A 140 -9.37 1.33 17.93
C ILE A 140 -10.42 1.89 18.90
N VAL A 141 -10.18 3.09 19.41
CA VAL A 141 -11.13 3.82 20.26
C VAL A 141 -12.30 4.35 19.44
N ASN A 142 -13.54 4.10 19.87
CA ASN A 142 -14.72 4.70 19.24
C ASN A 142 -14.81 6.19 19.60
N ASP A 143 -14.65 7.05 18.61
CA ASP A 143 -14.73 8.51 18.73
C ASP A 143 -16.08 9.09 18.29
N PHE A 144 -17.03 8.25 17.87
CA PHE A 144 -18.35 8.70 17.41
C PHE A 144 -19.37 8.80 18.54
N THR A 145 -20.21 9.83 18.46
CA THR A 145 -21.46 9.88 19.23
C THR A 145 -22.50 8.91 18.64
N ARG A 146 -23.48 8.50 19.44
CA ARG A 146 -24.53 7.55 19.00
C ARG A 146 -25.30 8.06 17.78
N GLU A 147 -25.56 9.36 17.74
CA GLU A 147 -26.26 10.01 16.64
C GLU A 147 -25.45 9.99 15.34
N GLU A 148 -24.13 10.19 15.40
CA GLU A 148 -23.23 10.15 14.25
C GLU A 148 -23.03 8.72 13.73
N GLU A 149 -22.92 7.74 14.64
CA GLU A 149 -22.79 6.33 14.28
C GLU A 149 -24.03 5.83 13.53
N LYS A 150 -25.23 6.19 14.02
CA LYS A 150 -26.49 5.83 13.35
C LYS A 150 -26.60 6.44 11.95
N GLN A 151 -26.24 7.72 11.79
CA GLN A 151 -26.26 8.37 10.47
C GLN A 151 -25.33 7.69 9.47
N LYS A 152 -24.17 7.21 9.91
CA LYS A 152 -23.21 6.51 9.04
C LYS A 152 -23.71 5.13 8.65
N ILE A 153 -24.28 4.37 9.59
CA ILE A 153 -24.85 3.04 9.31
C ILE A 153 -26.02 3.17 8.33
N ASP A 154 -26.96 4.10 8.59
CA ASP A 154 -28.10 4.36 7.71
C ASP A 154 -27.64 4.81 6.30
N GLY A 155 -26.54 5.57 6.22
CA GLY A 155 -25.90 5.99 4.97
C GLY A 155 -25.30 4.84 4.15
N VAL A 156 -24.67 3.86 4.81
CA VAL A 156 -24.13 2.66 4.13
C VAL A 156 -25.25 1.78 3.61
N GLU A 157 -26.29 1.54 4.42
CA GLU A 157 -27.44 0.74 3.97
C GLU A 157 -28.17 1.36 2.76
N THR A 158 -28.31 2.68 2.75
CA THR A 158 -28.94 3.39 1.62
C THR A 158 -28.11 3.32 0.36
N PHE A 159 -26.77 3.32 0.47
CA PHE A 159 -25.87 3.12 -0.67
C PHE A 159 -25.94 1.69 -1.22
N GLU A 160 -25.91 0.67 -0.36
CA GLU A 160 -26.02 -0.74 -0.78
C GLU A 160 -27.37 -1.04 -1.43
N LYS A 161 -28.46 -0.55 -0.84
CA LYS A 161 -29.82 -0.69 -1.41
C LYS A 161 -29.97 0.07 -2.74
N GLY A 162 -29.22 1.15 -2.95
CA GLY A 162 -29.14 1.88 -4.22
C GLY A 162 -28.35 1.15 -5.31
N ALA A 163 -27.31 0.38 -4.94
CA ALA A 163 -26.48 -0.40 -5.85
C ALA A 163 -27.15 -1.67 -6.38
N HIS A 164 -28.21 -2.16 -5.72
CA HIS A 164 -28.95 -3.36 -6.11
C HIS A 164 -30.04 -3.16 -7.18
N SER A 165 -30.18 -1.98 -7.80
CA SER A 165 -31.05 -1.80 -8.99
C SER A 165 -30.21 -1.76 -10.29
N PRO A 166 -30.28 -2.80 -11.16
CA PRO A 166 -29.52 -2.83 -12.41
C PRO A 166 -29.98 -1.82 -13.47
N SER A 167 -31.07 -1.07 -13.23
CA SER A 167 -31.74 -0.29 -14.29
C SER A 167 -31.42 1.22 -14.31
N GLN A 168 -30.69 1.76 -13.33
CA GLN A 168 -30.44 3.22 -13.27
C GLN A 168 -28.98 3.66 -13.50
N CYS A 169 -27.99 2.76 -13.51
CA CYS A 169 -26.61 3.15 -13.79
C CYS A 169 -26.34 3.50 -15.28
N ALA A 170 -27.21 3.10 -16.21
CA ALA A 170 -26.98 3.33 -17.64
C ALA A 170 -27.49 4.70 -18.16
N HIS A 171 -28.15 5.53 -17.35
CA HIS A 171 -28.73 6.79 -17.83
C HIS A 171 -28.06 8.08 -17.34
N LEU A 172 -27.06 7.99 -16.46
CA LEU A 172 -26.36 9.18 -15.95
C LEU A 172 -25.00 9.48 -16.61
N PHE A 173 -24.58 8.71 -17.62
CA PHE A 173 -23.31 8.96 -18.34
C PHE A 173 -23.46 9.66 -19.71
N THR A 174 -24.66 10.08 -20.13
CA THR A 174 -24.85 10.77 -21.43
C THR A 174 -25.51 12.14 -21.39
N THR A 175 -25.76 12.73 -20.23
CA THR A 175 -26.25 14.13 -20.17
C THR A 175 -25.39 14.94 -19.21
N GLY A 176 -24.51 15.76 -19.80
CA GLY A 176 -23.64 16.68 -19.08
C GLY A 176 -24.41 17.82 -18.43
N GLU A 177 -24.86 17.61 -17.19
CA GLU A 177 -25.23 18.70 -16.29
C GLU A 177 -24.21 18.80 -15.15
N LYS A 178 -23.42 19.88 -15.18
CA LYS A 178 -22.43 20.24 -14.17
C LYS A 178 -23.16 20.78 -12.92
N THR A 179 -23.21 20.02 -11.84
CA THR A 179 -23.49 20.58 -10.50
C THR A 179 -22.17 20.96 -9.79
N PRO A 180 -22.05 22.16 -9.20
CA PRO A 180 -20.77 22.70 -8.74
C PRO A 180 -20.39 22.20 -7.34
N ILE A 181 -19.17 21.69 -7.19
CA ILE A 181 -18.56 21.38 -5.89
C ILE A 181 -18.02 22.69 -5.30
N ARG A 182 -18.63 23.18 -4.19
CA ARG A 182 -18.12 24.33 -3.42
C ARG A 182 -16.78 23.97 -2.76
N ARG A 183 -15.69 24.53 -3.30
CA ARG A 183 -14.35 24.48 -2.67
C ARG A 183 -14.32 25.46 -1.49
N ARG A 184 -14.08 24.96 -0.28
CA ARG A 184 -13.90 25.76 0.93
C ARG A 184 -12.52 26.45 0.85
N GLU A 185 -12.52 27.77 0.69
CA GLU A 185 -11.29 28.58 0.68
C GLU A 185 -10.57 28.50 2.03
N ARG A 186 -9.27 28.16 2.01
CA ARG A 186 -8.33 28.47 3.09
C ARG A 186 -7.44 29.60 2.60
N GLY A 187 -7.65 30.82 3.13
CA GLY A 187 -6.58 31.85 3.18
C GLY A 187 -5.48 31.35 4.13
N SER A 188 -4.22 31.80 4.10
CA SER A 188 -3.51 32.96 3.52
C SER A 188 -2.00 32.57 3.51
N PRO A 189 -0.97 33.41 3.20
CA PRO A 189 -0.96 34.80 2.77
C PRO A 189 -0.10 35.11 1.53
N VAL A 190 -0.24 36.37 1.14
CA VAL A 190 0.37 37.12 0.04
C VAL A 190 1.90 37.17 0.13
N TYR A 191 2.58 36.82 -0.98
CA TYR A 191 3.91 37.34 -1.27
C TYR A 191 3.83 38.24 -2.51
N SER A 192 4.12 39.50 -2.29
CA SER A 192 4.27 40.53 -3.33
C SER A 192 5.47 40.21 -4.21
N HIS A 193 5.26 40.18 -5.53
CA HIS A 193 6.33 40.40 -6.49
C HIS A 193 5.97 41.57 -7.41
N PRO A 194 6.97 42.35 -7.85
CA PRO A 194 6.76 43.66 -8.44
C PRO A 194 6.21 43.55 -9.85
N GLN A 195 5.29 44.44 -10.20
CA GLN A 195 4.88 44.66 -11.58
C GLN A 195 6.10 45.11 -12.41
N VAL A 196 6.40 44.38 -13.48
CA VAL A 196 7.12 44.95 -14.61
C VAL A 196 6.28 44.69 -15.85
N HIS A 197 5.72 45.79 -16.36
CA HIS A 197 4.90 45.85 -17.55
C HIS A 197 5.65 45.32 -18.77
N SER A 198 4.96 44.47 -19.54
CA SER A 198 5.28 44.18 -20.93
C SER A 198 5.14 45.44 -21.77
N ILE A 199 6.22 45.83 -22.45
CA ILE A 199 6.16 46.62 -23.67
C ILE A 199 7.21 46.01 -24.63
N CYS A 200 6.74 45.19 -25.58
CA CYS A 200 7.32 45.18 -26.93
C CYS A 200 6.63 46.31 -27.71
N PRO A 201 7.33 47.04 -28.60
CA PRO A 201 7.50 46.50 -29.96
C PRO A 201 8.83 46.85 -30.67
N TYR A 202 9.13 46.04 -31.69
CA TYR A 202 9.82 46.31 -32.96
C TYR A 202 10.48 47.70 -33.15
N GLU A 203 11.81 47.75 -33.26
CA GLU A 203 12.61 47.74 -34.51
C GLU A 203 14.10 47.46 -34.16
#